data_AF-A0A183I825-F1
#
_entry.id   AF-A0A183I825-F1
#
_cell.length_a   1.000
_cell.length_b   1.000
_cell.length_c   1.000
_cell.angle_alpha   90.00
_cell.angle_beta   90.00
_cell.angle_gamma   90.00
#
_symmetry.space_group_name_H-M   'P 1'
#
loop_
_entity.id
_entity.type
_entity.pdbx_description
1 polymer ?
#
loop_
_entity_poly.entity_id
_entity_poly.type
_entity_poly.pdbx_seq_one_letter_code
_entity_poly.pdbx_strand_id
1 'polypeptide(L)'
;MISEGNMQKLDTKTITELKKRKLVTEISIKSYLVKKGSAFSTVLSKPEVDLTADMINNNSWRKKIFKKYNFHALGMMPTGGHLHPLMKVRNEFRQIFLQMGFVEMPANKYVESSFWNFDALFQPQQHPARDAHDTFFLSDPERSSNFPEDYLQRVKKIHAEGGYGSKG
;
A
#
# COMPACT_ATOMS: atom_id res chain seq x y z
N MET A 1 3.38 -8.02 -63.26
CA MET A 1 2.56 -9.23 -63.54
C MET A 1 1.59 -9.62 -62.41
N ILE A 2 1.23 -8.74 -61.47
CA ILE A 2 0.05 -8.93 -60.58
C ILE A 2 -0.72 -7.60 -60.46
N SER A 3 -0.81 -6.84 -61.55
CA SER A 3 -1.62 -5.61 -61.62
C SER A 3 -3.06 -5.89 -62.05
N GLU A 4 -3.40 -7.14 -62.39
CA GLU A 4 -4.70 -7.53 -62.96
C GLU A 4 -5.52 -8.48 -62.07
N GLY A 5 -5.21 -8.57 -60.77
CA GLY A 5 -6.12 -9.16 -59.76
C GLY A 5 -6.48 -10.65 -59.90
N ASN A 6 -5.89 -11.39 -60.84
CA ASN A 6 -6.27 -12.78 -61.09
C ASN A 6 -5.49 -13.77 -60.20
N MET A 7 -5.86 -13.85 -58.91
CA MET A 7 -5.27 -14.78 -57.94
C MET A 7 -5.61 -16.27 -58.20
N GLN A 8 -6.51 -16.58 -59.14
CA GLN A 8 -6.92 -17.96 -59.45
C GLN A 8 -5.88 -18.76 -60.26
N LYS A 9 -4.87 -18.10 -60.85
CA LYS A 9 -3.81 -18.73 -61.66
C LYS A 9 -2.54 -19.10 -60.89
N LEU A 10 -2.44 -18.78 -59.60
CA LEU A 10 -1.23 -19.03 -58.80
C LEU A 10 -1.34 -20.31 -57.98
N ASP A 11 -0.26 -21.10 -57.95
CA ASP A 11 -0.15 -22.27 -57.07
C ASP A 11 -0.11 -21.86 -55.60
N THR A 12 -0.70 -22.70 -54.75
CA THR A 12 -0.79 -22.55 -53.30
C THR A 12 0.57 -22.33 -52.63
N LYS A 13 1.63 -22.98 -53.13
CA LYS A 13 3.01 -22.82 -52.63
C LYS A 13 3.53 -21.40 -52.86
N THR A 14 3.33 -20.86 -54.06
CA THR A 14 3.73 -19.51 -54.44
C THR A 14 2.97 -18.46 -53.62
N ILE A 15 1.68 -18.69 -53.34
CA ILE A 15 0.87 -17.81 -52.49
C ILE A 15 1.42 -17.78 -51.06
N THR A 16 1.79 -18.91 -50.46
CA THR A 16 2.39 -18.93 -49.11
C THR A 16 3.75 -18.24 -49.06
N GLU A 17 4.57 -18.37 -50.10
CA GLU A 17 5.86 -17.68 -50.18
C GLU A 17 5.69 -16.16 -50.34
N LEU A 18 4.74 -15.72 -51.17
CA LEU A 18 4.40 -14.31 -51.34
C LEU A 18 3.80 -13.70 -50.05
N LYS A 19 2.99 -14.46 -49.30
CA LYS A 19 2.52 -14.07 -47.95
C LYS A 19 3.69 -13.89 -46.97
N LYS A 20 4.64 -14.84 -46.93
CA LYS A 20 5.86 -14.74 -46.08
C LYS A 20 6.72 -13.52 -46.43
N ARG A 21 6.82 -13.21 -47.73
CA ARG A 21 7.56 -12.05 -48.25
C ARG A 21 6.80 -10.72 -48.12
N LYS A 22 5.60 -10.69 -47.50
CA LYS A 22 4.72 -9.51 -47.34
C LYS A 22 4.27 -8.85 -48.66
N LEU A 23 4.31 -9.58 -49.77
CA LEU A 23 3.88 -9.09 -51.09
C LEU A 23 2.39 -9.31 -51.36
N VAL A 24 1.74 -10.16 -50.55
CA VAL A 24 0.29 -10.42 -50.58
C VAL A 24 -0.22 -10.44 -49.14
N THR A 25 -1.29 -9.69 -48.85
CA THR A 25 -1.98 -9.69 -47.56
C THR A 25 -3.37 -10.30 -47.73
N GLU A 26 -3.73 -11.21 -46.82
CA GLU A 26 -5.07 -11.78 -46.76
C GLU A 26 -5.94 -10.90 -45.87
N ILE A 27 -7.03 -10.37 -46.42
CA ILE A 27 -7.98 -9.54 -45.69
C ILE A 27 -9.21 -10.39 -45.42
N SER A 28 -9.38 -10.83 -44.16
CA SER A 28 -10.57 -11.57 -43.74
C SER A 28 -11.71 -10.60 -43.43
N ILE A 29 -12.67 -10.43 -44.34
CA ILE A 29 -13.88 -9.64 -44.09
C ILE A 29 -14.89 -10.54 -43.37
N LYS A 30 -15.19 -10.25 -42.11
CA LYS A 30 -16.24 -10.94 -41.35
C LYS A 30 -17.57 -10.23 -41.56
N SER A 31 -18.50 -10.85 -42.26
CA SER A 31 -19.88 -10.38 -42.38
C SER A 31 -20.80 -11.22 -41.49
N TYR A 32 -21.79 -10.57 -40.87
CA TYR A 32 -22.80 -11.23 -40.05
C TYR A 32 -24.17 -11.06 -40.70
N LEU A 33 -24.83 -12.18 -40.98
CA LEU A 33 -26.24 -12.19 -41.35
C LEU A 33 -27.08 -12.43 -40.10
N VAL A 34 -27.68 -11.37 -39.56
CA VAL A 34 -28.50 -11.46 -38.35
C VAL A 34 -29.96 -11.75 -38.75
N LYS A 35 -30.55 -12.79 -38.17
CA LYS A 35 -31.96 -13.16 -38.33
C LYS A 35 -32.68 -13.11 -36.98
N LYS A 36 -33.98 -12.85 -36.99
CA LYS A 36 -34.81 -12.90 -35.79
C LYS A 36 -34.91 -14.35 -35.30
N GLY A 37 -34.35 -14.64 -34.13
CA GLY A 37 -34.45 -15.95 -33.48
C GLY A 37 -35.73 -16.09 -32.63
N SER A 38 -35.91 -17.23 -31.99
CA SER A 38 -37.05 -17.51 -31.10
C SER A 38 -37.14 -16.59 -29.88
N ALA A 39 -36.02 -16.02 -29.45
CA ALA A 39 -35.93 -15.04 -28.36
C ALA A 39 -35.99 -13.57 -28.85
N PHE A 40 -36.29 -13.32 -30.13
CA PHE A 40 -36.43 -11.96 -30.66
C PHE A 40 -37.71 -11.33 -30.11
N SER A 41 -37.56 -10.25 -29.34
CA SER A 41 -38.65 -9.43 -28.83
C SER A 41 -38.37 -7.96 -29.15
N THR A 42 -39.38 -7.23 -29.59
CA THR A 42 -39.34 -5.76 -29.74
C THR A 42 -39.56 -5.04 -28.41
N VAL A 43 -40.01 -5.77 -27.38
CA VAL A 43 -40.21 -5.27 -26.03
C VAL A 43 -39.01 -5.62 -25.18
N LEU A 44 -38.41 -4.61 -24.54
CA LEU A 44 -37.30 -4.78 -23.62
C LEU A 44 -37.80 -5.43 -22.32
N SER A 45 -37.65 -6.75 -22.21
CA SER A 45 -37.88 -7.45 -20.94
C SER A 45 -36.77 -7.06 -19.96
N LYS A 46 -37.12 -6.46 -18.81
CA LYS A 46 -36.15 -6.19 -17.75
C LYS A 46 -35.78 -7.53 -17.07
N PRO A 47 -34.53 -8.01 -17.19
CA PRO A 47 -34.11 -9.19 -16.45
C PRO A 47 -34.09 -8.89 -14.95
N GLU A 48 -34.34 -9.91 -14.13
CA GLU A 48 -34.26 -9.77 -12.68
C GLU A 48 -32.80 -9.58 -12.26
N VAL A 49 -32.56 -8.76 -11.22
CA VAL A 49 -31.21 -8.44 -10.75
C VAL A 49 -30.74 -9.45 -9.72
N ASP A 50 -31.57 -9.68 -8.69
CA ASP A 50 -31.23 -10.53 -7.55
C ASP A 50 -32.29 -11.62 -7.33
N LEU A 51 -31.87 -12.70 -6.69
CA LEU A 51 -32.75 -13.78 -6.25
C LEU A 51 -33.43 -13.36 -4.94
N THR A 52 -34.76 -13.36 -4.90
CA THR A 52 -35.52 -13.06 -3.68
C THR A 52 -35.98 -14.32 -2.97
N ALA A 53 -36.27 -14.22 -1.66
CA ALA A 53 -36.78 -15.34 -0.87
C ALA A 53 -38.08 -15.91 -1.45
N ASP A 54 -38.99 -15.05 -1.91
CA ASP A 54 -40.27 -15.48 -2.51
C ASP A 54 -40.07 -16.29 -3.79
N MET A 55 -39.08 -15.90 -4.62
CA MET A 55 -38.74 -16.63 -5.84
C MET A 55 -38.29 -18.06 -5.55
N ILE A 56 -37.56 -18.26 -4.46
CA ILE A 56 -37.11 -19.57 -3.98
C ILE A 56 -38.32 -20.38 -3.53
N ASN A 57 -39.19 -19.79 -2.71
CA ASN A 57 -40.38 -20.45 -2.17
C ASN A 57 -41.36 -20.92 -3.26
N ASN A 58 -41.56 -20.14 -4.32
CA ASN A 58 -42.51 -20.44 -5.39
C ASN A 58 -41.87 -21.07 -6.65
N ASN A 59 -40.57 -21.41 -6.61
CA ASN A 59 -39.80 -21.95 -7.75
C ASN A 59 -39.81 -21.11 -9.04
N SER A 60 -40.22 -19.83 -8.97
CA SER A 60 -40.32 -18.96 -10.14
C SER A 60 -38.95 -18.58 -10.71
N TRP A 61 -37.88 -18.66 -9.91
CA TRP A 61 -36.50 -18.39 -10.34
C TRP A 61 -36.07 -19.25 -11.54
N ARG A 62 -36.60 -20.46 -11.69
CA ARG A 62 -36.21 -21.40 -12.77
C ARG A 62 -36.62 -20.91 -14.16
N LYS A 63 -37.67 -20.08 -14.26
CA LYS A 63 -38.24 -19.61 -15.52
C LYS A 63 -37.83 -18.17 -15.87
N LYS A 64 -37.21 -17.44 -14.94
CA LYS A 64 -36.82 -16.04 -15.12
C LYS A 64 -35.39 -15.92 -15.67
N ILE A 65 -35.15 -14.86 -16.43
CA ILE A 65 -33.82 -14.51 -16.95
C ILE A 65 -33.20 -13.48 -16.01
N PHE A 66 -32.03 -13.80 -15.47
CA PHE A 66 -31.28 -12.92 -14.58
C PHE A 66 -30.25 -12.10 -15.35
N LYS A 67 -29.99 -10.88 -14.87
CA LYS A 67 -28.89 -10.06 -15.37
C LYS A 67 -27.57 -10.76 -15.04
N LYS A 68 -26.68 -10.88 -16.03
CA LYS A 68 -25.34 -11.44 -15.79
C LYS A 68 -24.59 -10.56 -14.80
N TYR A 69 -24.05 -11.19 -13.75
CA TYR A 69 -23.24 -10.49 -12.77
C TYR A 69 -21.92 -10.02 -13.41
N ASN A 70 -21.52 -8.79 -13.12
CA ASN A 70 -20.28 -8.24 -13.64
C ASN A 70 -19.12 -8.59 -12.71
N PHE A 71 -18.41 -9.69 -13.00
CA PHE A 71 -17.23 -10.12 -12.24
C PHE A 71 -16.00 -9.21 -12.42
N HIS A 72 -16.06 -8.21 -13.31
CA HIS A 72 -14.99 -7.23 -13.48
C HIS A 72 -15.17 -5.98 -12.61
N ALA A 73 -16.31 -5.83 -11.93
CA ALA A 73 -16.54 -4.72 -11.01
C ALA A 73 -15.99 -5.04 -9.61
N LEU A 74 -15.50 -4.01 -8.92
CA LEU A 74 -15.19 -4.12 -7.50
C LEU A 74 -16.50 -4.27 -6.71
N GLY A 75 -16.50 -5.24 -5.79
CA GLY A 75 -17.62 -5.43 -4.86
C GLY A 75 -17.67 -4.36 -3.79
N MET A 76 -18.72 -4.42 -2.96
CA MET A 76 -18.80 -3.56 -1.78
C MET A 76 -17.85 -4.07 -0.71
N MET A 77 -16.95 -3.21 -0.22
CA MET A 77 -16.09 -3.55 0.91
C MET A 77 -16.90 -3.53 2.21
N PRO A 78 -16.75 -4.54 3.08
CA PRO A 78 -17.40 -4.53 4.38
C PRO A 78 -16.85 -3.40 5.25
N THR A 79 -17.68 -2.88 6.15
CA THR A 79 -17.25 -1.89 7.14
C THR A 79 -16.46 -2.56 8.27
N GLY A 80 -15.37 -1.93 8.70
CA GLY A 80 -14.49 -2.46 9.74
C GLY A 80 -13.63 -1.37 10.39
N GLY A 81 -13.06 -1.68 11.55
CA GLY A 81 -12.11 -0.79 12.24
C GLY A 81 -10.75 -0.76 11.53
N HIS A 82 -10.07 0.37 11.60
CA HIS A 82 -8.75 0.55 10.98
C HIS A 82 -7.72 0.94 12.04
N LEU A 83 -6.55 0.29 12.00
CA LEU A 83 -5.40 0.71 12.80
C LEU A 83 -4.63 1.82 12.08
N HIS A 84 -4.22 2.83 12.84
CA HIS A 84 -3.39 3.92 12.32
C HIS A 84 -2.10 3.36 11.71
N PRO A 85 -1.72 3.74 10.47
CA PRO A 85 -0.56 3.18 9.78
C PRO A 85 0.75 3.24 10.59
N LEU A 86 1.03 4.38 11.25
CA LEU A 86 2.21 4.53 12.13
C LEU A 86 2.24 3.48 13.25
N MET A 87 1.08 3.11 13.80
CA MET A 87 0.99 2.12 14.89
C MET A 87 1.24 0.70 14.38
N LYS A 88 0.82 0.41 13.14
CA LYS A 88 1.14 -0.87 12.48
C LYS A 88 2.65 -1.03 12.34
N VAL A 89 3.30 -0.01 11.79
CA VAL A 89 4.76 0.02 11.60
C VAL A 89 5.49 -0.03 12.94
N ARG A 90 5.08 0.76 13.93
CA ARG A 90 5.64 0.71 15.29
C ARG A 90 5.58 -0.71 15.88
N ASN A 91 4.47 -1.42 15.69
CA ASN A 91 4.34 -2.78 16.18
C ASN A 91 5.28 -3.74 15.45
N GLU A 92 5.48 -3.57 14.15
CA GLU A 92 6.45 -4.35 13.37
C GLU A 92 7.88 -4.16 13.88
N PHE A 93 8.33 -2.92 14.05
CA PHE A 93 9.64 -2.62 14.66
C PHE A 93 9.79 -3.25 16.04
N ARG A 94 8.75 -3.15 16.88
CA ARG A 94 8.74 -3.77 18.21
C ARG A 94 8.93 -5.28 18.12
N GLN A 95 8.27 -5.95 17.17
CA GLN A 95 8.44 -7.40 16.99
C GLN A 95 9.85 -7.77 16.55
N ILE A 96 10.47 -7.00 15.66
CA ILE A 96 11.85 -7.25 15.19
C ILE A 96 12.82 -7.22 16.38
N PHE A 97 12.76 -6.19 17.22
CA PHE A 97 13.63 -6.10 18.41
C PHE A 97 13.41 -7.26 19.39
N LEU A 98 12.16 -7.64 19.64
CA LEU A 98 11.85 -8.77 20.52
C LEU A 98 12.37 -10.11 19.95
N GLN A 99 12.29 -10.32 18.64
CA GLN A 99 12.83 -11.51 17.98
C GLN A 99 14.35 -11.58 18.06
N MET A 100 15.03 -10.43 18.07
CA MET A 100 16.47 -10.34 18.28
C MET A 100 16.88 -10.52 19.76
N GLY A 101 15.93 -10.71 20.68
CA GLY A 101 16.18 -10.91 22.10
C GLY A 101 16.35 -9.62 22.91
N PHE A 102 16.04 -8.44 22.34
CA PHE A 102 16.05 -7.19 23.08
C PHE A 102 14.84 -7.10 24.03
N VAL A 103 15.03 -6.36 25.13
CA VAL A 103 13.97 -6.05 26.09
C VAL A 103 13.54 -4.60 25.91
N GLU A 104 12.23 -4.37 25.87
CA GLU A 104 11.66 -3.02 25.75
C GLU A 104 11.90 -2.23 27.04
N MET A 105 12.63 -1.12 26.93
CA MET A 105 12.89 -0.20 28.06
C MET A 105 11.72 0.78 28.23
N PRO A 106 11.28 1.08 29.47
CA PRO A 106 10.20 2.01 29.70
C PRO A 106 10.60 3.45 29.32
N ALA A 107 9.81 4.07 28.45
CA ALA A 107 9.95 5.47 28.04
C ALA A 107 8.71 6.29 28.41
N ASN A 108 8.19 6.08 29.63
CA ASN A 108 6.94 6.68 30.12
C ASN A 108 7.10 8.14 30.60
N LYS A 109 8.14 8.84 30.14
CA LYS A 109 8.42 10.24 30.46
C LYS A 109 8.57 11.03 29.17
N TYR A 110 7.68 12.00 28.97
CA TYR A 110 7.81 12.95 27.86
C TYR A 110 8.71 14.13 28.22
N VAL A 111 8.76 14.49 29.50
CA VAL A 111 9.61 15.53 30.04
C VAL A 111 10.84 14.88 30.63
N GLU A 112 12.01 15.28 30.16
CA GLU A 112 13.30 14.86 30.71
C GLU A 112 14.13 16.04 31.17
N SER A 113 14.95 15.82 32.19
CA SER A 113 15.88 16.85 32.65
C SER A 113 17.01 17.02 31.62
N SER A 114 17.50 18.25 31.45
CA SER A 114 18.64 18.55 30.57
C SER A 114 19.88 17.71 30.90
N PHE A 115 20.01 17.29 32.16
CA PHE A 115 21.06 16.37 32.60
C PHE A 115 20.97 15.00 31.91
N TRP A 116 19.83 14.30 32.00
CA TRP A 116 19.66 12.98 31.38
C TRP A 116 19.64 13.04 29.84
N ASN A 117 19.05 14.09 29.27
CA ASN A 117 18.90 14.21 27.82
C ASN A 117 20.21 14.60 27.10
N PHE A 118 21.15 15.25 27.79
CA PHE A 118 22.37 15.78 27.16
C PHE A 118 23.64 15.50 27.96
N ASP A 119 23.74 15.97 29.21
CA ASP A 119 25.00 15.94 29.97
C ASP A 119 25.45 14.50 30.26
N ALA A 120 24.51 13.61 30.58
CA ALA A 120 24.75 12.18 30.82
C ALA A 120 25.22 11.43 29.57
N LEU A 121 24.86 11.93 28.38
CA LEU A 121 25.29 11.40 27.08
C LEU A 121 26.59 12.05 26.57
N PHE A 122 27.26 12.82 27.43
CA PHE A 122 28.50 13.53 27.12
C PHE A 122 28.37 14.58 26.01
N GLN A 123 27.18 15.17 25.85
CA GLN A 123 26.97 16.29 24.92
C GLN A 123 27.37 17.61 25.60
N PRO A 124 28.22 18.45 24.99
CA PRO A 124 28.67 19.72 25.57
C PRO A 124 27.52 20.69 25.88
N GLN A 125 27.70 21.53 26.90
CA GLN A 125 26.67 22.49 27.31
C GLN A 125 26.40 23.59 26.28
N GLN A 126 27.41 23.96 25.50
CA GLN A 126 27.32 24.96 24.43
C GLN A 126 26.85 24.37 23.09
N HIS A 127 26.42 23.10 23.08
CA HIS A 127 26.02 22.44 21.84
C HIS A 127 24.73 23.08 21.28
N PRO A 128 24.66 23.41 19.98
CA PRO A 128 23.54 24.14 19.38
C PRO A 128 22.20 23.44 19.57
N ALA A 129 22.17 22.10 19.58
CA ALA A 129 20.95 21.34 19.85
C ALA A 129 20.29 21.62 21.22
N ARG A 130 20.98 22.29 22.16
CA ARG A 130 20.40 22.74 23.45
C ARG A 130 19.79 24.14 23.38
N ASP A 131 19.78 24.78 22.21
CA ASP A 131 19.15 26.08 22.03
C ASP A 131 17.62 25.95 22.00
N ALA A 132 16.91 27.02 22.37
CA ALA A 132 15.45 27.05 22.45
C ALA A 132 14.77 26.90 21.08
N HIS A 133 15.50 27.11 19.99
CA HIS A 133 15.04 26.88 18.63
C HIS A 133 14.95 25.39 18.28
N ASP A 134 15.80 24.54 18.88
CA ASP A 134 15.90 23.11 18.58
C ASP A 134 15.22 22.24 19.66
N THR A 135 15.26 22.69 20.92
CA THR A 135 14.72 21.96 22.07
C THR A 135 13.64 22.76 22.78
N PHE A 136 12.48 22.12 23.02
CA PHE A 136 11.44 22.71 23.85
C PHE A 136 11.80 22.63 25.34
N PHE A 137 12.06 23.78 25.94
CA PHE A 137 12.21 23.92 27.39
C PHE A 137 10.88 24.22 28.05
N LEU A 138 10.72 23.78 29.30
CA LEU A 138 9.51 24.01 30.08
C LEU A 138 9.60 25.32 30.86
N SER A 139 8.49 26.06 30.90
CA SER A 139 8.32 27.18 31.82
C SER A 139 7.95 26.71 33.23
N ASP A 140 7.17 25.65 33.35
CA ASP A 140 6.81 25.03 34.62
C ASP A 140 6.59 23.51 34.43
N PRO A 141 7.28 22.64 35.18
CA PRO A 141 8.42 22.93 36.06
C PRO A 141 9.70 23.28 35.28
N GLU A 142 10.33 24.40 35.61
CA GLU A 142 11.58 24.86 34.94
C GLU A 142 12.80 24.01 35.35
N ARG A 143 12.84 23.54 36.61
CA ARG A 143 14.01 22.87 37.19
C ARG A 143 13.64 21.46 37.68
N SER A 144 14.61 20.56 37.55
CA SER A 144 14.54 19.21 38.13
C SER A 144 15.59 19.08 39.22
N SER A 145 15.26 18.33 40.28
CA SER A 145 16.16 17.98 41.39
C SER A 145 16.34 16.46 41.54
N ASN A 146 15.70 15.67 40.67
CA ASN A 146 15.66 14.21 40.82
C ASN A 146 16.75 13.53 39.97
N PHE A 147 18.00 13.57 40.46
CA PHE A 147 19.12 12.83 39.88
C PHE A 147 20.12 12.39 40.97
N PRO A 148 20.89 11.31 40.75
CA PRO A 148 21.90 10.87 41.71
C PRO A 148 23.06 11.86 41.78
N GLU A 149 23.25 12.51 42.94
CA GLU A 149 24.28 13.55 43.14
C GLU A 149 25.69 13.03 42.84
N ASP A 150 26.00 11.80 43.24
CA ASP A 150 27.29 11.16 42.97
C ASP A 150 27.58 11.07 41.46
N TYR A 151 26.54 10.79 40.66
CA TYR A 151 26.70 10.69 39.22
C TYR A 151 26.84 12.07 38.57
N LEU A 152 26.07 13.05 39.04
CA LEU A 152 26.19 14.43 38.58
C LEU A 152 27.61 14.98 38.80
N GLN A 153 28.20 14.78 39.98
CA GLN A 153 29.57 15.23 40.26
C GLN A 153 30.60 14.55 39.36
N ARG A 154 30.43 13.25 39.06
CA ARG A 154 31.29 12.55 38.10
C ARG A 154 31.18 13.13 36.70
N VAL A 155 29.95 13.32 36.20
CA VAL A 155 29.72 13.89 34.87
C VAL A 155 30.33 15.29 34.77
N LYS A 156 30.06 16.16 35.76
CA LYS A 156 30.63 17.51 35.83
C LYS A 156 32.15 17.50 35.76
N LYS A 157 32.80 16.64 36.54
CA LYS A 157 34.27 16.53 36.55
C LYS A 157 34.81 16.13 35.17
N ILE A 158 34.24 15.10 34.55
CA ILE A 158 34.72 14.60 33.26
C ILE A 158 34.51 15.66 32.17
N HIS A 159 33.37 16.35 32.15
CA HIS A 159 33.10 17.42 31.17
C HIS A 159 34.05 18.62 31.30
N ALA A 160 34.54 18.92 32.50
CA ALA A 160 35.36 20.11 32.75
C ALA A 160 36.88 19.84 32.70
N GLU A 161 37.32 18.74 33.30
CA GLU A 161 38.74 18.44 33.54
C GLU A 161 39.22 17.20 32.77
N GLY A 162 38.28 16.45 32.16
CA GLY A 162 38.55 15.13 31.61
C GLY A 162 38.64 14.03 32.66
N GLY A 163 38.91 12.82 32.19
CA GLY A 163 38.91 11.60 33.00
C GLY A 163 38.75 10.36 32.14
N TYR A 164 39.00 9.18 32.74
CA TYR A 164 38.89 7.88 32.05
C TYR A 164 39.68 7.77 30.73
N GLY A 165 40.79 8.52 30.62
CA GLY A 165 41.62 8.59 29.42
C GLY A 165 41.19 9.65 28.39
N SER A 166 40.09 10.37 28.63
CA SER A 166 39.68 11.56 27.87
C SER A 166 40.21 12.84 28.51
N LYS A 167 40.39 13.89 27.70
CA LYS A 167 40.80 15.24 28.14
C LYS A 167 39.61 16.15 28.53
N GLY A 168 38.40 15.61 28.46
CA GLY A 168 37.16 16.39 28.57
C GLY A 168 36.57 16.63 27.19
#